data_AF-A0A183CLB0-F1
#
_entry.id   AF-A0A183CLB0-F1
#
_cell.length_a   1.000
_cell.length_b   1.000
_cell.length_c   1.000
_cell.angle_alpha   90.00
_cell.angle_beta   90.00
_cell.angle_gamma   90.00
#
_symmetry.space_group_name_H-M   'P 1'
#
loop_
_entity.id
_entity.type
_entity.pdbx_description
1 polymer ?
#
loop_
_entity_poly.entity_id
_entity_poly.type
_entity_poly.pdbx_seq_one_letter_code
_entity_poly.pdbx_strand_id
1 'polypeptide(L)'
;ASRILEGHFEPLLYIAVEYCFANNFKLAADFLTDAAQVAGANALVMHEQAATAFMENDFKKAEQILMEALRLLVVHAVVVVVVDDSDPSVGGQQSVEQLMAAEVSDFWEPLYNNLGHVLRKLGRYTDAIHVHRKSLLLSVAKADAWACLGVCYASLAGTKFTANANTEAAKLAAQATEAPATT
;
A
#
# COMPACT_ATOMS: atom_id res chain seq x y z
N ALA A 1 21.51 0.32 -32.47
CA ALA A 1 20.40 0.18 -31.50
C ALA A 1 20.79 0.69 -30.10
N SER A 2 21.96 0.35 -29.54
CA SER A 2 22.35 0.75 -28.17
C SER A 2 22.55 2.26 -27.93
N ARG A 3 22.80 3.07 -28.97
CA ARG A 3 23.00 4.53 -28.85
C ARG A 3 21.71 5.37 -28.83
N ILE A 4 20.53 4.75 -28.98
CA ILE A 4 19.25 5.47 -29.04
C ILE A 4 18.52 5.44 -27.67
N LEU A 5 19.04 4.71 -26.68
CA LEU A 5 18.39 4.47 -25.38
C LEU A 5 19.23 4.92 -24.17
N GLU A 6 20.34 5.62 -24.37
CA GLU A 6 21.11 6.18 -23.26
C GLU A 6 20.22 7.19 -22.49
N GLY A 7 19.92 6.87 -21.22
CA GLY A 7 19.09 7.70 -20.35
C GLY A 7 17.60 7.33 -20.27
N HIS A 8 17.13 6.35 -21.05
CA HIS A 8 15.75 5.86 -20.98
C HIS A 8 15.63 4.67 -20.02
N PHE A 9 14.82 4.81 -18.98
CA PHE A 9 14.59 3.76 -17.97
C PHE A 9 13.48 2.79 -18.39
N GLU A 10 12.63 3.19 -19.32
CA GLU A 10 11.44 2.44 -19.75
C GLU A 10 11.77 1.04 -20.29
N PRO A 11 12.83 0.82 -21.09
CA PRO A 11 13.21 -0.52 -21.52
C PRO A 11 13.55 -1.44 -20.34
N LEU A 12 14.27 -0.93 -19.34
CA LEU A 12 14.62 -1.70 -18.14
C LEU A 12 13.38 -2.02 -17.31
N LEU A 13 12.46 -1.06 -17.18
CA LEU A 13 11.19 -1.24 -16.50
C LEU A 13 10.36 -2.35 -17.15
N TYR A 14 10.20 -2.33 -18.49
CA TYR A 14 9.42 -3.34 -19.19
C TYR A 14 10.07 -4.73 -19.10
N ILE A 15 11.41 -4.82 -19.18
CA ILE A 15 12.11 -6.08 -18.97
C ILE A 15 11.84 -6.62 -17.57
N ALA A 16 11.87 -5.77 -16.54
CA ALA A 16 11.56 -6.20 -15.18
C ALA A 16 10.13 -6.72 -15.03
N VAL A 17 9.15 -6.05 -15.64
CA VAL A 17 7.74 -6.47 -15.63
C VAL A 17 7.57 -7.85 -16.27
N GLU A 18 8.25 -8.12 -17.40
CA GLU A 18 8.24 -9.45 -18.02
C GLU A 18 8.84 -10.53 -17.09
N TYR A 19 9.91 -10.21 -16.37
CA TYR A 19 10.47 -11.12 -15.37
C TYR A 19 9.55 -11.34 -14.16
N CYS A 20 8.78 -10.33 -13.75
CA CYS A 20 7.72 -10.50 -12.76
C CYS A 20 6.66 -11.49 -13.24
N PHE A 21 6.22 -11.41 -14.50
CA PHE A 21 5.28 -12.39 -15.08
C PHE A 21 5.88 -13.80 -15.19
N ALA A 22 7.18 -13.90 -15.41
CA ALA A 22 7.91 -15.18 -15.39
C ALA A 22 8.19 -15.72 -13.98
N ASN A 23 7.68 -15.09 -12.92
CA ASN A 23 7.96 -15.41 -11.51
C ASN A 23 9.45 -15.37 -11.13
N ASN A 24 10.26 -14.60 -11.86
CA ASN A 24 11.68 -14.40 -11.58
C ASN A 24 11.89 -13.05 -10.88
N PHE A 25 11.41 -12.95 -9.64
CA PHE A 25 11.37 -11.70 -8.87
C PHE A 25 12.76 -11.13 -8.57
N LYS A 26 13.77 -12.00 -8.39
CA LYS A 26 15.14 -11.56 -8.15
C LYS A 26 15.70 -10.79 -9.34
N LEU A 27 15.57 -11.36 -10.55
CA LEU A 27 16.08 -10.71 -11.75
C LEU A 27 15.24 -9.48 -12.11
N ALA A 28 13.92 -9.52 -11.87
CA ALA A 28 13.07 -8.34 -11.99
C ALA A 28 13.54 -7.20 -11.08
N ALA A 29 13.88 -7.50 -9.82
CA ALA A 29 14.39 -6.51 -8.86
C ALA A 29 15.73 -5.90 -9.29
N ASP A 30 16.62 -6.69 -9.89
CA ASP A 30 17.89 -6.20 -10.44
C ASP A 30 17.62 -5.18 -11.56
N PHE A 31 16.76 -5.52 -12.53
CA PHE A 31 16.38 -4.59 -13.61
C PHE A 31 15.65 -3.34 -13.12
N LEU A 32 14.81 -3.46 -12.08
CA LEU A 32 14.17 -2.30 -11.46
C LEU A 32 15.16 -1.41 -10.71
N THR A 33 16.22 -1.98 -10.16
CA THR A 33 17.29 -1.23 -9.51
C THR A 33 18.07 -0.44 -10.55
N ASP A 34 18.40 -1.06 -11.69
CA ASP A 34 19.04 -0.38 -12.81
C ASP A 34 18.14 0.72 -13.40
N ALA A 35 16.83 0.44 -13.54
CA ALA A 35 15.86 1.44 -13.98
C ALA A 35 15.80 2.64 -13.02
N ALA A 36 15.83 2.40 -11.70
CA ALA A 36 15.83 3.46 -10.69
C ALA A 36 17.11 4.31 -10.73
N GLN A 37 18.27 3.72 -11.02
CA GLN A 37 19.52 4.46 -11.18
C GLN A 37 19.47 5.45 -12.35
N VAL A 38 18.75 5.08 -13.43
CA VAL A 38 18.56 5.93 -14.61
C VAL A 38 17.46 6.97 -14.37
N ALA A 39 16.32 6.56 -13.81
CA ALA A 39 15.13 7.40 -13.65
C ALA A 39 15.19 8.37 -12.46
N GLY A 40 16.01 8.06 -11.44
CA GLY A 40 15.94 8.71 -10.14
C GLY A 40 14.64 8.40 -9.40
N ALA A 41 14.17 9.35 -8.59
CA ALA A 41 12.90 9.23 -7.86
C ALA A 41 11.71 9.27 -8.83
N ASN A 42 11.22 8.10 -9.23
CA ASN A 42 10.16 7.96 -10.22
C ASN A 42 9.05 7.02 -9.71
N ALA A 43 7.82 7.54 -9.62
CA ALA A 43 6.67 6.80 -9.08
C ALA A 43 6.31 5.53 -9.89
N LEU A 44 6.61 5.45 -11.19
CA LEU A 44 6.38 4.24 -12.00
C LEU A 44 7.34 3.12 -11.61
N VAL A 45 8.63 3.44 -11.48
CA VAL A 45 9.63 2.45 -11.08
C VAL A 45 9.35 1.95 -9.67
N MET A 46 8.97 2.86 -8.76
CA MET A 46 8.58 2.52 -7.39
C MET A 46 7.32 1.66 -7.34
N HIS A 47 6.32 1.93 -8.20
CA HIS A 47 5.13 1.10 -8.31
C HIS A 47 5.48 -0.37 -8.62
N GLU A 48 6.36 -0.60 -9.60
CA GLU A 48 6.79 -1.96 -9.95
C GLU A 48 7.67 -2.60 -8.87
N GLN A 49 8.56 -1.84 -8.22
CA GLN A 49 9.34 -2.33 -7.07
C GLN A 49 8.46 -2.79 -5.91
N ALA A 50 7.37 -2.07 -5.65
CA ALA A 50 6.40 -2.48 -4.66
C ALA A 50 5.63 -3.74 -5.06
N ALA A 51 5.29 -3.88 -6.34
CA ALA A 51 4.68 -5.10 -6.87
C ALA A 51 5.62 -6.30 -6.69
N THR A 52 6.92 -6.17 -6.99
CA THR A 52 7.91 -7.23 -6.73
C THR A 52 8.01 -7.56 -5.24
N ALA A 53 8.09 -6.56 -4.37
CA ALA A 53 8.12 -6.78 -2.91
C ALA A 53 6.86 -7.47 -2.38
N PHE A 54 5.68 -7.14 -2.94
CA PHE A 54 4.43 -7.82 -2.62
C PHE A 54 4.47 -9.31 -3.01
N MET A 55 5.02 -9.64 -4.18
CA MET A 55 5.16 -11.03 -4.64
C MET A 55 6.14 -11.82 -3.76
N GLU A 56 7.14 -11.15 -3.18
CA GLU A 56 8.05 -11.73 -2.18
C GLU A 56 7.43 -11.85 -0.78
N ASN A 57 6.17 -11.44 -0.60
CA ASN A 57 5.45 -11.34 0.68
C ASN A 57 6.02 -10.33 1.68
N ASP A 58 6.91 -9.43 1.26
CA ASP A 58 7.36 -8.31 2.08
C ASP A 58 6.39 -7.14 1.98
N PHE A 59 5.23 -7.31 2.62
CA PHE A 59 4.15 -6.34 2.60
C PHE A 59 4.53 -5.00 3.26
N LYS A 60 5.45 -5.02 4.24
CA LYS A 60 5.92 -3.80 4.91
C LYS A 60 6.76 -2.96 3.97
N LYS A 61 7.70 -3.59 3.26
CA LYS A 61 8.50 -2.89 2.25
C LYS A 61 7.63 -2.40 1.09
N ALA A 62 6.70 -3.22 0.62
CA ALA A 62 5.76 -2.80 -0.43
C ALA A 62 4.94 -1.56 -0.02
N GLU A 63 4.46 -1.52 1.24
CA GLU A 63 3.76 -0.35 1.77
C GLU A 63 4.63 0.91 1.75
N GLN A 64 5.85 0.82 2.28
CA GLN A 64 6.78 1.95 2.33
C GLN A 64 7.06 2.53 0.95
N ILE A 65 7.30 1.66 -0.03
CA ILE A 65 7.59 2.08 -1.41
C ILE A 65 6.35 2.74 -2.06
N LEU A 66 5.15 2.19 -1.88
CA LEU A 66 3.92 2.77 -2.43
C LEU A 66 3.57 4.10 -1.78
N MET A 67 3.77 4.24 -0.48
CA MET A 67 3.56 5.50 0.24
C MET A 67 4.52 6.59 -0.25
N GLU A 68 5.78 6.24 -0.50
CA GLU A 68 6.74 7.19 -1.06
C GLU A 68 6.42 7.52 -2.52
N ALA A 69 5.99 6.55 -3.32
CA ALA A 69 5.50 6.80 -4.69
C ALA A 69 4.31 7.77 -4.69
N LEU A 70 3.33 7.58 -3.78
CA LEU A 70 2.22 8.51 -3.60
C LEU A 70 2.71 9.89 -3.18
N ARG A 71 3.66 9.98 -2.25
CA ARG A 71 4.23 11.26 -1.81
C ARG A 71 4.82 12.03 -2.99
N LEU A 72 5.59 11.37 -3.86
CA LEU A 72 6.12 11.99 -5.08
C LEU A 72 5.00 12.52 -5.99
N LEU A 73 3.89 11.79 -6.13
CA LEU A 73 2.74 12.24 -6.92
C LEU A 73 2.03 13.43 -6.30
N VAL A 74 1.84 13.44 -4.98
CA VAL A 74 1.17 14.55 -4.28
C VAL A 74 2.02 15.81 -4.33
N VAL A 75 3.34 15.70 -4.09
CA VAL A 75 4.26 16.84 -4.17
C VAL A 75 4.30 17.41 -5.59
N HIS A 76 4.21 16.57 -6.62
CA HIS A 76 4.22 17.02 -8.01
C HIS A 76 2.87 17.58 -8.48
N ALA A 77 1.75 17.01 -8.03
CA ALA A 77 0.40 17.47 -8.37
C ALA A 77 0.02 18.77 -7.64
N VAL A 78 0.69 19.08 -6.53
CA VAL A 78 0.28 20.15 -5.62
C VAL A 78 1.45 21.07 -5.29
N VAL A 79 1.49 22.25 -5.94
CA VAL A 79 2.30 23.42 -5.50
C VAL A 79 1.77 24.02 -4.18
N VAL A 80 0.62 23.54 -3.66
CA VAL A 80 -0.09 24.11 -2.50
C VAL A 80 -0.47 23.02 -1.48
N VAL A 81 0.51 22.37 -0.88
CA VAL A 81 0.39 22.00 0.54
C VAL A 81 1.66 22.54 1.14
N VAL A 82 1.50 23.51 2.04
CA VAL A 82 2.58 23.93 2.92
C VAL A 82 2.95 22.71 3.74
N VAL A 83 3.92 21.94 3.27
CA VAL A 83 4.64 20.97 4.08
C VAL A 83 5.56 21.84 4.90
N ASP A 84 5.16 22.11 6.14
CA ASP A 84 6.02 22.80 7.08
C ASP A 84 7.19 21.87 7.43
N ASP A 85 8.26 21.94 6.63
CA ASP A 85 9.50 21.17 6.75
C ASP A 85 10.36 21.65 7.95
N SER A 86 9.84 22.56 8.80
CA SER A 86 10.62 23.22 9.87
C SER A 86 10.58 22.52 11.23
N ASP A 87 9.72 21.52 11.44
CA ASP A 87 9.64 20.77 12.70
C ASP A 87 10.01 19.28 12.52
N PRO A 88 11.24 18.86 12.88
CA PRO A 88 11.66 17.46 12.82
C PRO A 88 10.93 16.54 13.82
N SER A 89 10.10 17.08 14.73
CA SER A 89 9.16 16.29 15.55
C SER A 89 7.87 15.91 14.81
N VAL A 90 7.60 16.58 13.68
CA VAL A 90 6.59 16.24 12.66
C VAL A 90 7.23 15.46 11.50
N GLY A 91 8.32 14.75 11.76
CA GLY A 91 8.78 13.59 10.95
C GLY A 91 7.83 12.39 11.05
N GLY A 92 6.54 12.65 11.23
CA GLY A 92 5.50 11.65 11.37
C GLY A 92 5.26 10.99 10.02
N GLN A 93 5.23 9.66 10.02
CA GLN A 93 4.68 8.89 8.90
C GLN A 93 3.40 9.57 8.42
N GLN A 94 3.40 10.10 7.19
CA GLN A 94 2.21 10.71 6.63
C GLN A 94 1.11 9.64 6.63
N SER A 95 -0.04 9.98 7.21
CA SER A 95 -1.12 9.02 7.29
C SER A 95 -1.63 8.75 5.87
N VAL A 96 -2.05 7.51 5.61
CA VAL A 96 -2.66 7.14 4.33
C VAL A 96 -3.74 8.16 3.97
N GLU A 97 -4.56 8.59 4.93
CA GLU A 97 -5.62 9.58 4.72
C GLU A 97 -5.13 10.92 4.13
N GLN A 98 -3.97 11.43 4.56
CA GLN A 98 -3.44 12.72 4.09
C GLN A 98 -3.02 12.68 2.62
N LEU A 99 -2.36 11.60 2.19
CA LEU A 99 -1.90 11.43 0.81
C LEU A 99 -3.06 11.25 -0.17
N MET A 100 -4.20 10.77 0.31
CA MET A 100 -5.37 10.45 -0.51
C MET A 100 -6.22 11.69 -0.86
N ALA A 101 -5.95 12.83 -0.23
CA ALA A 101 -6.67 14.08 -0.46
C ALA A 101 -6.34 14.73 -1.82
N ALA A 102 -5.18 14.43 -2.41
CA ALA A 102 -4.76 15.02 -3.67
C ALA A 102 -5.60 14.54 -4.86
N GLU A 103 -5.81 15.43 -5.82
CA GLU A 103 -6.33 15.06 -7.13
C GLU A 103 -5.18 14.53 -8.00
N VAL A 104 -5.31 13.29 -8.46
CA VAL A 104 -4.34 12.66 -9.35
C VAL A 104 -5.09 12.04 -10.52
N SER A 105 -4.37 11.88 -11.63
CA SER A 105 -4.90 11.23 -12.84
C SER A 105 -5.39 9.80 -12.56
N ASP A 106 -6.40 9.36 -13.31
CA ASP A 106 -6.94 8.00 -13.29
C ASP A 106 -5.88 6.94 -13.66
N PHE A 107 -4.84 7.34 -14.39
CA PHE A 107 -3.65 6.54 -14.68
C PHE A 107 -3.02 5.91 -13.42
N TRP A 108 -3.07 6.61 -12.28
CA TRP A 108 -2.47 6.15 -11.03
C TRP A 108 -3.39 5.24 -10.20
N GLU A 109 -4.59 4.94 -10.68
CA GLU A 109 -5.51 4.01 -10.02
C GLU A 109 -4.86 2.67 -9.62
N PRO A 110 -4.03 2.00 -10.45
CA PRO A 110 -3.40 0.74 -10.07
C PRO A 110 -2.53 0.85 -8.83
N LEU A 111 -1.89 2.00 -8.63
CA LEU A 111 -1.04 2.27 -7.47
C LEU A 111 -1.88 2.27 -6.18
N TYR A 112 -3.06 2.91 -6.20
CA TYR A 112 -4.01 2.84 -5.08
C TYR A 112 -4.52 1.43 -4.87
N ASN A 113 -4.93 0.73 -5.93
CA ASN A 113 -5.43 -0.62 -5.79
C ASN A 113 -4.39 -1.56 -5.15
N ASN A 114 -3.13 -1.46 -5.58
CA ASN A 114 -2.00 -2.22 -5.04
C ASN A 114 -1.73 -1.88 -3.57
N LEU A 115 -1.80 -0.60 -3.17
CA LEU A 115 -1.69 -0.22 -1.76
C LEU A 115 -2.85 -0.80 -0.92
N GLY A 116 -4.08 -0.81 -1.46
CA GLY A 116 -5.21 -1.45 -0.79
C GLY A 116 -4.99 -2.96 -0.55
N HIS A 117 -4.45 -3.67 -1.56
CA HIS A 117 -4.06 -5.08 -1.41
C HIS A 117 -2.99 -5.28 -0.34
N VAL A 118 -1.96 -4.43 -0.30
CA VAL A 118 -0.89 -4.45 0.71
C VAL A 118 -1.46 -4.22 2.11
N LEU A 119 -2.27 -3.17 2.31
CA LEU A 119 -2.87 -2.84 3.61
C LEU A 119 -3.78 -3.96 4.13
N ARG A 120 -4.53 -4.62 3.24
CA ARG A 120 -5.32 -5.79 3.59
C ARG A 120 -4.46 -6.96 4.07
N LYS A 121 -3.31 -7.21 3.42
CA LYS A 121 -2.35 -8.25 3.86
C LYS A 121 -1.69 -7.92 5.20
N LEU A 122 -1.55 -6.63 5.52
CA LEU A 122 -1.08 -6.14 6.82
C LEU A 122 -2.17 -6.10 7.90
N GLY A 123 -3.42 -6.46 7.58
CA GLY A 123 -4.55 -6.42 8.52
C GLY A 123 -5.11 -5.02 8.80
N ARG A 124 -4.63 -3.99 8.08
CA ARG A 124 -5.08 -2.59 8.20
C ARG A 124 -6.32 -2.36 7.33
N TYR A 125 -7.42 -3.01 7.70
CA TYR A 125 -8.63 -3.06 6.86
C TYR A 125 -9.32 -1.70 6.71
N THR A 126 -9.25 -0.82 7.72
CA THR A 126 -9.81 0.54 7.65
C THR A 126 -9.11 1.35 6.56
N ASP A 127 -7.78 1.33 6.56
CA ASP A 127 -6.97 2.08 5.61
C ASP A 127 -7.14 1.50 4.20
N ALA A 128 -7.18 0.17 4.08
CA ALA A 128 -7.47 -0.51 2.82
C ALA A 128 -8.83 -0.07 2.22
N ILE A 129 -9.87 0.10 3.05
CA ILE A 129 -11.18 0.60 2.61
C ILE A 129 -11.06 2.03 2.05
N HIS A 130 -10.33 2.91 2.74
CA HIS A 130 -10.13 4.28 2.28
C HIS A 130 -9.40 4.32 0.93
N VAL A 131 -8.37 3.50 0.77
CA VAL A 131 -7.58 3.42 -0.45
C VAL A 131 -8.39 2.85 -1.62
N HIS A 132 -9.09 1.72 -1.43
CA HIS A 132 -9.92 1.13 -2.48
C HIS A 132 -11.08 2.04 -2.90
N ARG A 133 -11.64 2.83 -1.98
CA ARG A 133 -12.65 3.84 -2.32
C ARG A 133 -12.10 4.91 -3.25
N LYS A 134 -10.86 5.39 -3.04
CA LYS A 134 -10.26 6.35 -3.97
C LYS A 134 -9.96 5.72 -5.33
N SER A 135 -9.45 4.48 -5.37
CA SER A 135 -9.25 3.78 -6.65
C SER A 135 -10.57 3.69 -7.45
N LEU A 136 -11.70 3.43 -6.77
CA LEU A 136 -13.03 3.47 -7.40
C LEU A 136 -13.47 4.86 -7.86
N LEU A 137 -13.08 5.93 -7.16
CA LEU A 137 -13.35 7.30 -7.60
C LEU A 137 -12.54 7.66 -8.86
N LEU A 138 -11.32 7.12 -8.99
CA LEU A 138 -10.46 7.30 -10.16
C LEU A 138 -10.96 6.47 -11.35
N SER A 139 -11.38 5.22 -11.10
CA SER A 139 -11.96 4.34 -12.13
C SER A 139 -13.07 3.48 -11.57
N VAL A 140 -14.32 3.89 -11.83
CA VAL A 140 -15.54 3.20 -11.36
C VAL A 140 -15.72 1.83 -12.04
N ALA A 141 -15.07 1.60 -13.18
CA ALA A 141 -15.29 0.42 -14.03
C ALA A 141 -14.59 -0.87 -13.56
N LYS A 142 -13.75 -0.83 -12.51
CA LYS A 142 -12.99 -2.00 -12.06
C LYS A 142 -13.74 -2.80 -11.01
N ALA A 143 -14.27 -3.97 -11.42
CA ALA A 143 -14.96 -4.92 -10.54
C ALA A 143 -14.08 -5.41 -9.36
N ASP A 144 -12.75 -5.47 -9.56
CA ASP A 144 -11.80 -5.96 -8.56
C ASP A 144 -11.78 -5.11 -7.28
N ALA A 145 -11.88 -3.78 -7.42
CA ALA A 145 -11.87 -2.88 -6.27
C ALA A 145 -13.15 -3.03 -5.41
N TRP A 146 -14.31 -3.31 -6.03
CA TRP A 146 -15.53 -3.63 -5.31
C TRP A 146 -15.44 -4.95 -4.54
N ALA A 147 -14.87 -5.99 -5.18
CA ALA A 147 -14.63 -7.26 -4.51
C ALA A 147 -13.68 -7.09 -3.32
N CYS A 148 -12.62 -6.29 -3.47
CA CYS A 148 -11.68 -5.99 -2.40
C CYS A 148 -12.32 -5.23 -1.23
N LEU A 149 -13.21 -4.27 -1.51
CA LEU A 149 -14.00 -3.61 -0.45
C LEU A 149 -14.86 -4.61 0.33
N GLY A 150 -15.56 -5.50 -0.37
CA GLY A 150 -16.38 -6.54 0.26
C GLY A 150 -15.57 -7.42 1.21
N VAL A 151 -14.39 -7.87 0.77
CA VAL A 151 -13.46 -8.64 1.61
C VAL A 151 -13.00 -7.82 2.82
N CYS A 152 -12.64 -6.54 2.64
CA CYS A 152 -12.19 -5.70 3.74
C CYS A 152 -13.28 -5.48 4.80
N TYR A 153 -14.53 -5.23 4.39
CA TYR A 153 -15.65 -5.10 5.33
C TYR A 153 -15.91 -6.40 6.09
N ALA A 154 -15.87 -7.55 5.41
CA ALA A 154 -16.03 -8.85 6.04
C ALA A 154 -14.93 -9.12 7.08
N SER A 155 -13.67 -8.83 6.75
CA SER A 155 -12.53 -8.98 7.66
C SER A 155 -12.61 -8.03 8.86
N LEU A 156 -13.08 -6.79 8.65
CA LEU A 156 -13.27 -5.81 9.73
C LEU A 156 -14.42 -6.23 10.68
N ALA A 157 -15.51 -6.78 10.15
CA ALA A 157 -16.59 -7.31 10.98
C ALA A 157 -16.14 -8.53 11.80
N GLY A 158 -15.39 -9.44 11.18
CA GLY A 158 -14.85 -10.63 11.84
C GLY A 158 -13.90 -10.30 12.99
N THR A 159 -12.99 -9.34 12.81
CA THR A 159 -12.06 -8.91 13.87
C THR A 159 -12.76 -8.22 15.05
N LYS A 160 -13.79 -7.41 14.78
CA LYS A 160 -14.62 -6.83 15.86
C LYS A 160 -15.39 -7.89 16.62
N PHE A 161 -15.92 -8.90 15.92
CA PHE A 161 -16.62 -10.02 16.54
C PHE A 161 -15.69 -10.83 17.45
N THR A 162 -14.50 -11.20 16.98
CA THR A 162 -13.54 -11.97 17.80
C THR A 162 -13.03 -11.18 19.01
N ALA A 163 -12.79 -9.88 18.85
CA ALA A 163 -12.41 -9.01 19.97
C ALA A 163 -13.50 -8.99 21.05
N ASN A 164 -14.77 -8.79 20.66
CA ASN A 164 -15.89 -8.78 21.60
C ASN A 164 -16.03 -10.14 22.32
N ALA A 165 -15.95 -11.25 21.59
CA ALA A 165 -16.03 -12.59 22.17
C ALA A 165 -14.91 -12.84 23.20
N ASN A 166 -13.69 -12.41 22.90
CA ASN A 166 -12.55 -12.54 23.82
C ASN A 166 -12.74 -11.69 25.09
N THR A 167 -13.29 -10.47 24.96
CA THR A 167 -13.55 -9.62 26.14
C THR A 167 -14.62 -10.19 27.06
N GLU A 168 -15.68 -10.79 26.51
CA GLU A 168 -16.71 -11.43 27.32
C GLU A 168 -16.20 -12.72 27.98
N ALA A 169 -15.43 -13.54 27.26
CA ALA A 169 -14.78 -14.72 27.83
C ALA A 169 -13.84 -14.35 29.00
N ALA A 170 -13.07 -13.27 28.88
CA ALA A 170 -12.20 -12.79 29.95
C ALA A 170 -12.98 -12.30 31.19
N LYS A 171 -14.11 -11.62 31.01
CA LYS A 171 -14.98 -11.20 32.12
C LYS A 171 -15.54 -12.39 32.89
N LEU A 172 -16.01 -13.42 32.18
CA LEU A 172 -16.53 -14.64 32.80
C LEU A 172 -15.44 -15.40 33.59
N ALA A 173 -14.21 -15.46 33.05
CA ALA A 173 -13.08 -16.07 33.75
C ALA A 173 -12.68 -15.30 35.04
N ALA A 174 -12.74 -13.97 35.01
CA ALA A 174 -12.49 -13.13 36.20
C ALA A 174 -13.55 -13.34 37.29
N GLN A 175 -14.83 -13.41 36.91
CA GLN A 175 -15.92 -13.70 37.85
C GLN A 175 -15.80 -15.11 38.48
N ALA A 176 -15.29 -16.08 37.74
CA ALA A 176 -15.07 -17.44 38.25
C ALA A 176 -13.90 -17.53 39.25
N THR A 177 -12.93 -16.60 39.20
CA THR A 177 -11.77 -16.58 40.11
C THR A 177 -12.02 -15.80 41.40
N GLU A 178 -13.01 -14.88 41.41
CA GLU A 178 -13.45 -14.15 42.60
C GLU A 178 -14.49 -14.92 43.44
N ALA A 179 -14.97 -16.09 42.98
CA ALA A 179 -15.84 -16.94 43.78
C ALA A 179 -15.06 -17.50 44.99
N PRO A 180 -15.49 -17.23 46.24
CA PRO A 180 -14.75 -17.62 47.43
C PRO A 180 -14.61 -19.14 47.49
N ALA A 181 -13.39 -19.62 47.77
CA ALA A 181 -13.15 -21.02 48.09
C ALA A 181 -14.07 -21.42 49.25
N THR A 182 -15.14 -22.15 48.93
CA THR A 182 -16.09 -22.66 49.91
C THR A 182 -15.34 -23.60 50.85
N THR A 183 -15.14 -23.13 52.09
CA THR A 183 -14.71 -23.90 53.27
C THR A 183 -15.70 -25.01 53.62
#